data_AF-A0A163KI34-F1
#
_entry.id   AF-A0A163KI34-F1
#
_cell.length_a   1.000
_cell.length_b   1.000
_cell.length_c   1.000
_cell.angle_alpha   90.00
_cell.angle_beta   90.00
_cell.angle_gamma   90.00
#
_symmetry.space_group_name_H-M   'P 1'
#
loop_
_entity.id
_entity.type
_entity.pdbx_description
1 polymer ?
#
loop_
_entity_poly.entity_id
_entity_poly.type
_entity_poly.pdbx_seq_one_letter_code
_entity_poly.pdbx_strand_id
1 'polypeptide(L)'
;MGNRLKLAGIPVISLLLILCLGCGSKQSVSYASVLNYNDEEYIGKGIESAEVFADADLTLAGRIQKQLEPDQYPDTNLSSNELQEGTEIYIVNDDMLVALQEDRSFKVFERMN
;
A
#
# COMPACT_ATOMS: atom_id res chain seq x y z
N MET A 1 2.67 -70.42 18.34
CA MET A 1 3.74 -70.34 17.31
C MET A 1 3.10 -70.37 15.93
N GLY A 2 3.39 -69.37 15.08
CA GLY A 2 3.40 -69.55 13.63
C GLY A 2 2.22 -69.01 12.82
N ASN A 3 2.22 -67.70 12.56
CA ASN A 3 1.38 -66.96 11.63
C ASN A 3 1.43 -67.51 10.19
N ARG A 4 0.37 -67.35 9.38
CA ARG A 4 0.49 -67.02 7.93
C ARG A 4 -0.70 -66.17 7.44
N LEU A 5 -0.39 -64.94 7.04
CA LEU A 5 -1.24 -64.04 6.27
C LEU A 5 -1.53 -64.63 4.88
N LYS A 6 -2.73 -64.37 4.35
CA LYS A 6 -2.95 -64.22 2.91
C LYS A 6 -3.77 -62.95 2.67
N LEU A 7 -3.08 -61.93 2.15
CA LEU A 7 -3.67 -60.79 1.46
C LEU A 7 -4.36 -61.30 0.20
N ALA A 8 -5.62 -60.93 -0.01
CA ALA A 8 -6.22 -60.85 -1.34
C ALA A 8 -7.46 -59.94 -1.30
N GLY A 9 -7.47 -58.89 -2.15
CA GLY A 9 -8.67 -58.17 -2.55
C GLY A 9 -8.71 -56.69 -2.18
N ILE A 10 -8.35 -55.83 -3.15
CA ILE A 10 -8.54 -54.37 -3.14
C ILE A 10 -9.94 -54.08 -3.69
N PRO A 11 -10.71 -53.13 -3.13
CA PRO A 11 -11.00 -51.88 -3.85
C PRO A 11 -10.87 -50.67 -2.92
N VAL A 12 -9.99 -49.71 -3.23
CA VAL A 12 -10.38 -48.45 -3.89
C VAL A 12 -11.69 -47.88 -3.34
N ILE A 13 -11.63 -47.24 -2.17
CA ILE A 13 -12.60 -46.19 -1.82
C ILE A 13 -11.81 -44.95 -1.42
N SER A 14 -11.78 -44.06 -2.38
CA SER A 14 -11.30 -42.70 -2.34
C SER A 14 -11.96 -41.94 -1.18
N LEU A 15 -11.17 -41.46 -0.23
CA LEU A 15 -11.61 -40.40 0.68
C LEU A 15 -10.46 -39.43 0.93
N LEU A 16 -9.99 -38.81 -0.17
CA LEU A 16 -9.29 -37.53 -0.10
C LEU A 16 -10.32 -36.49 0.35
N LEU A 17 -10.49 -36.35 1.67
CA LEU A 17 -11.07 -35.16 2.27
C LEU A 17 -10.04 -34.03 2.14
N ILE A 18 -9.99 -33.45 0.94
CA ILE A 18 -9.35 -32.16 0.72
C ILE A 18 -10.21 -31.15 1.47
N LEU A 19 -9.86 -30.90 2.73
CA LEU A 19 -10.28 -29.71 3.45
C LEU A 19 -9.66 -28.51 2.73
N CYS A 20 -10.30 -28.06 1.65
CA CYS A 20 -10.20 -26.69 1.17
C CYS A 20 -10.84 -25.80 2.25
N LEU A 21 -10.20 -25.69 3.42
CA LEU A 21 -10.39 -24.54 4.28
C LEU A 21 -9.92 -23.36 3.44
N GLY A 22 -10.92 -22.58 3.01
CA GLY A 22 -10.79 -21.55 2.01
C GLY A 22 -9.57 -20.70 2.29
N CYS A 23 -8.67 -20.68 1.31
CA CYS A 23 -7.80 -19.54 1.12
C CYS A 23 -8.73 -18.38 0.72
N GLY A 24 -9.39 -17.79 1.72
CA GLY A 24 -9.90 -16.43 1.62
C GLY A 24 -8.68 -15.52 1.66
N SER A 25 -7.83 -15.59 0.64
CA SER A 25 -6.93 -14.49 0.34
C SER A 25 -7.84 -13.31 0.06
N LYS A 26 -8.10 -12.52 1.10
CA LYS A 26 -8.45 -11.11 0.93
C LYS A 26 -7.37 -10.60 -0.01
N GLN A 27 -7.73 -10.45 -1.27
CA GLN A 27 -6.89 -9.81 -2.25
C GLN A 27 -6.74 -8.40 -1.67
N SER A 28 -5.62 -8.16 -0.98
CA SER A 28 -5.28 -6.83 -0.51
C SER A 28 -5.17 -5.99 -1.76
N VAL A 29 -6.25 -5.29 -2.08
CA VAL A 29 -6.26 -4.26 -3.09
C VAL A 29 -5.37 -3.17 -2.50
N SER A 30 -4.06 -3.27 -2.75
CA SER A 30 -3.15 -2.17 -2.45
C SER A 30 -3.49 -1.10 -3.46
N TYR A 31 -4.25 -0.09 -3.03
CA TYR A 31 -4.36 1.11 -3.83
C TYR A 31 -2.96 1.68 -4.03
N ALA A 32 -2.79 2.47 -5.10
CA ALA A 32 -1.64 3.35 -5.17
C ALA A 32 -1.60 4.22 -3.90
N SER A 33 -0.43 4.69 -3.52
CA SER A 33 -0.32 5.72 -2.50
C SER A 33 -1.10 6.95 -2.95
N VAL A 34 -2.05 7.44 -2.15
CA VAL A 34 -2.86 8.61 -2.50
C VAL A 34 -2.70 9.69 -1.43
N LEU A 35 -2.59 10.92 -1.90
CA LEU A 35 -2.67 12.15 -1.11
C LEU A 35 -3.78 13.02 -1.70
N ASN A 36 -4.71 13.45 -0.87
CA ASN A 36 -5.67 14.48 -1.25
C ASN A 36 -5.19 15.84 -0.74
N TYR A 37 -5.08 16.82 -1.65
CA TYR A 37 -4.70 18.18 -1.32
C TYR A 37 -5.57 19.16 -2.12
N ASN A 38 -6.25 20.07 -1.43
CA ASN A 38 -7.19 21.03 -2.01
C ASN A 38 -8.23 20.40 -2.97
N ASP A 39 -8.84 19.29 -2.54
CA ASP A 39 -9.83 18.52 -3.32
C ASP A 39 -9.29 17.89 -4.61
N GLU A 40 -7.97 17.86 -4.79
CA GLU A 40 -7.27 17.22 -5.90
C GLU A 40 -6.54 15.95 -5.44
N GLU A 41 -6.57 14.94 -6.30
CA GLU A 41 -5.93 13.65 -6.07
C GLU A 41 -4.50 13.66 -6.59
N TYR A 42 -3.56 13.28 -5.73
CA TYR A 42 -2.16 13.07 -6.09
C TYR A 42 -1.75 11.62 -5.82
N ILE A 43 -1.14 11.00 -6.82
CA ILE A 43 -0.69 9.61 -6.78
C ILE A 43 0.79 9.56 -6.44
N GLY A 44 1.12 8.82 -5.39
CA GLY A 44 2.50 8.58 -4.99
C GLY A 44 3.22 7.70 -6.01
N LYS A 45 4.45 8.11 -6.34
CA LYS A 45 5.31 7.44 -7.33
C LYS A 45 6.41 6.67 -6.64
N GLY A 46 7.48 7.36 -6.27
CA GLY A 46 8.67 6.80 -5.66
C GLY A 46 9.22 7.71 -4.56
N ILE A 47 10.40 7.36 -4.08
CA ILE A 47 11.16 8.16 -3.12
C ILE A 47 12.41 8.64 -3.82
N GLU A 48 12.67 9.94 -3.72
CA GLU A 48 13.82 10.61 -4.29
C GLU A 48 14.66 11.25 -3.18
N SER A 49 15.95 11.39 -3.41
CA SER A 49 16.84 12.01 -2.44
C SER A 49 16.68 13.53 -2.43
N ALA A 50 17.09 14.19 -1.35
CA ALA A 50 16.94 15.64 -1.20
C ALA A 50 17.65 16.44 -2.30
N GLU A 51 18.74 15.90 -2.85
CA GLU A 51 19.54 16.55 -3.91
C GLU A 51 18.74 16.76 -5.20
N VAL A 52 17.72 15.94 -5.47
CA VAL A 52 16.83 16.08 -6.63
C VAL A 52 16.04 17.39 -6.57
N PHE A 53 15.75 17.89 -5.37
CA PHE A 53 14.97 19.10 -5.13
C PHE A 53 15.81 20.26 -4.58
N ALA A 54 17.14 20.18 -4.62
CA ALA A 54 18.02 21.18 -4.02
C ALA A 54 17.85 22.59 -4.61
N ASP A 55 17.50 22.67 -5.90
CA ASP A 55 17.25 23.93 -6.62
C ASP A 55 15.75 24.26 -6.76
N ALA A 56 14.86 23.41 -6.21
CA ALA A 56 13.42 23.64 -6.26
C ALA A 56 12.97 24.61 -5.16
N ASP A 57 12.02 25.48 -5.48
CA ASP A 57 11.39 26.36 -4.49
C ASP A 57 10.26 25.61 -3.76
N LEU A 58 10.63 24.94 -2.66
CA LEU A 58 9.70 24.14 -1.88
C LEU A 58 8.85 25.03 -0.97
N THR A 59 7.56 25.15 -1.29
CA THR A 59 6.59 25.86 -0.45
C THR A 59 5.85 24.87 0.45
N LEU A 60 5.84 25.09 1.77
CA LEU A 60 5.09 24.22 2.70
C LEU A 60 3.58 24.30 2.40
N ALA A 61 3.00 23.19 1.93
CA ALA A 61 1.57 23.04 1.70
C ALA A 61 0.81 22.81 3.02
N GLY A 62 1.45 22.10 3.96
CA GLY A 62 0.89 21.77 5.25
C GLY A 62 1.44 20.47 5.82
N ARG A 63 0.68 19.87 6.74
CA ARG A 63 0.98 18.57 7.32
C ARG A 63 -0.21 17.64 7.16
N ILE A 64 0.03 16.34 7.00
CA ILE A 64 -1.03 15.34 6.98
C ILE A 64 -1.85 15.45 8.26
N GLN A 65 -3.16 15.59 8.10
CA GLN A 65 -4.12 15.74 9.18
C GLN A 65 -4.80 14.43 9.54
N LYS A 66 -4.83 13.48 8.60
CA LYS A 66 -5.49 12.18 8.79
C LYS A 66 -4.83 11.11 7.93
N GLN A 67 -4.38 10.04 8.59
CA GLN A 67 -4.01 8.80 7.92
C GLN A 67 -5.23 7.87 7.83
N LEU A 68 -5.41 7.25 6.68
CA LEU A 68 -6.43 6.26 6.40
C LEU A 68 -5.81 4.87 6.23
N GLU A 69 -6.64 3.83 6.30
CA GLU A 69 -6.18 2.48 5.98
C GLU A 69 -5.78 2.39 4.48
N PRO A 70 -4.86 1.49 4.09
CA PRO A 70 -4.39 1.38 2.71
C PRO A 70 -5.47 1.11 1.66
N ASP A 71 -6.60 0.52 2.08
CA ASP A 71 -7.76 0.21 1.23
C ASP A 71 -8.84 1.31 1.21
N GLN A 72 -8.59 2.43 1.89
CA GLN A 72 -9.49 3.57 1.96
C GLN A 72 -9.01 4.72 1.08
N TYR A 73 -9.94 5.39 0.42
CA TYR A 73 -9.66 6.52 -0.44
C TYR A 73 -9.64 7.83 0.36
N PRO A 74 -8.58 8.66 0.27
CA PRO A 74 -8.53 9.98 0.91
C PRO A 74 -9.42 11.01 0.20
N ASP A 75 -10.49 11.42 0.86
CA ASP A 75 -11.51 12.35 0.34
C ASP A 75 -11.53 13.72 1.03
N THR A 76 -10.52 13.99 1.88
CA THR A 76 -10.41 15.26 2.62
C THR A 76 -9.02 15.87 2.46
N ASN A 77 -8.93 17.21 2.53
CA ASN A 77 -7.66 17.90 2.37
C ASN A 77 -6.59 17.43 3.38
N LEU A 78 -5.37 17.23 2.88
CA LEU A 78 -4.20 16.73 3.63
C LEU A 78 -4.48 15.39 4.32
N SER A 79 -5.18 14.49 3.64
CA SER A 79 -5.34 13.09 4.06
C SER A 79 -4.63 12.13 3.11
N SER A 80 -4.16 11.00 3.63
CA SER A 80 -3.45 9.98 2.86
C SER A 80 -3.70 8.58 3.39
N ASN A 81 -3.65 7.58 2.51
CA ASN A 81 -3.74 6.15 2.86
C ASN A 81 -2.37 5.50 3.12
N GLU A 82 -1.28 6.29 3.09
CA GLU A 82 0.08 5.81 3.37
C GLU A 82 0.82 6.72 4.35
N LEU A 83 0.72 8.05 4.18
CA LEU A 83 1.49 9.00 4.99
C LEU A 83 0.95 9.12 6.41
N GLN A 84 1.86 9.17 7.38
CA GLN A 84 1.51 9.34 8.79
C GLN A 84 1.00 10.76 9.07
N GLU A 85 0.14 10.90 10.09
CA GLU A 85 -0.26 12.20 10.59
C GLU A 85 0.95 13.03 11.04
N GLY A 86 0.96 14.31 10.66
CA GLY A 86 2.07 15.23 10.93
C GLY A 86 3.16 15.27 9.86
N THR A 87 3.20 14.34 8.90
CA THR A 87 4.15 14.39 7.77
C THR A 87 4.00 15.69 6.99
N GLU A 88 5.11 16.39 6.76
CA GLU A 88 5.14 17.66 6.03
C GLU A 88 5.04 17.43 4.53
N ILE A 89 4.17 18.22 3.89
CA ILE A 89 3.93 18.21 2.45
C ILE A 89 4.40 19.55 1.87
N TYR A 90 5.19 19.48 0.82
CA TYR A 90 5.72 20.65 0.10
C TYR A 90 5.22 20.64 -1.34
N ILE A 91 4.89 21.83 -1.84
CA ILE A 91 4.60 22.08 -3.24
C ILE A 91 5.92 22.26 -3.97
N VAL A 92 6.12 21.48 -5.04
CA VAL A 92 7.27 21.65 -5.96
C VAL A 92 6.84 22.50 -7.15
N ASN A 93 5.67 22.22 -7.72
CA ASN A 93 5.00 22.98 -8.78
C ASN A 93 3.50 22.61 -8.79
N ASP A 94 2.75 23.11 -9.78
CA ASP A 94 1.30 22.92 -9.87
C ASP A 94 0.87 21.44 -9.85
N ASP A 95 1.65 20.56 -10.48
CA ASP A 95 1.31 19.15 -10.66
C ASP A 95 2.05 18.21 -9.70
N MET A 96 2.95 18.73 -8.85
CA MET A 96 3.83 17.91 -8.03
C MET A 96 3.91 18.37 -6.58
N LEU A 97 3.67 17.42 -5.67
CA LEU A 97 3.91 17.55 -4.24
C LEU A 97 4.97 16.54 -3.78
N VAL A 98 5.64 16.86 -2.69
CA VAL A 98 6.57 15.94 -2.03
C VAL A 98 6.32 15.87 -0.53
N ALA A 99 6.44 14.66 0.03
CA ALA A 99 6.32 14.42 1.46
C ALA A 99 7.70 14.14 2.09
N LEU A 100 8.07 14.92 3.11
CA LEU A 100 9.34 14.77 3.82
C LEU A 100 9.35 13.46 4.64
N GLN A 101 10.32 12.59 4.37
CA GLN A 101 10.55 11.35 5.10
C GLN A 101 11.53 11.55 6.26
N GLU A 102 11.59 10.61 7.21
CA GLU A 102 12.47 10.68 8.38
C GLU A 102 13.96 10.71 8.01
N ASP A 103 14.35 10.01 6.94
CA ASP A 103 15.72 9.99 6.41
C ASP A 103 16.07 11.24 5.58
N ARG A 104 15.17 12.23 5.56
CA ARG A 104 15.26 13.49 4.80
C ARG A 104 15.16 13.29 3.28
N SER A 105 14.76 12.11 2.81
CA SER A 105 14.31 11.91 1.44
C SER A 105 12.89 12.45 1.24
N PHE A 106 12.44 12.47 -0.01
CA PHE A 106 11.13 12.95 -0.39
C PHE A 106 10.36 11.86 -1.13
N LYS A 107 9.18 11.51 -0.62
CA LYS A 107 8.22 10.72 -1.41
C LYS A 107 7.51 11.65 -2.38
N VAL A 108 7.49 11.28 -3.66
CA VAL A 108 6.95 12.10 -4.75
C VAL A 108 5.49 11.74 -5.02
N PHE A 109 4.67 12.77 -5.20
CA PHE A 109 3.25 12.69 -5.53
C PHE A 109 2.97 13.57 -6.76
N GLU A 110 2.31 13.00 -7.78
CA GLU A 110 1.91 13.73 -8.99
C GLU A 110 0.39 13.77 -9.10
N ARG A 111 -0.14 14.92 -9.53
CA ARG A 111 -1.56 15.15 -9.75
C ARG A 111 -2.10 14.16 -10.79
N MET A 112 -3.25 13.55 -10.49
CA MET A 112 -3.96 12.71 -11.46
C MET A 112 -4.75 13.61 -12.42
N ASN A 113 -4.39 13.57 -13.71
CA ASN A 113 -5.10 14.28 -14.79
C ASN A 113 -6.44 13.63 -15.18
#